data_AF-A0A367GDQ9-F1
#
_entry.id   AF-A0A367GDQ9-F1
#
_cell.length_a   1.000
_cell.length_b   1.000
_cell.length_c   1.000
_cell.angle_alpha   90.00
_cell.angle_beta   90.00
_cell.angle_gamma   90.00
#
_symmetry.space_group_name_H-M   'P 1'
#
loop_
_entity.id
_entity.type
_entity.pdbx_description
1 polymer ?
#
loop_
_entity_poly.entity_id
_entity_poly.type
_entity_poly.pdbx_seq_one_letter_code
_entity_poly.pdbx_strand_id
1 'polypeptide(L)'
;MLTLREWANLDTAKSRKKFQDFLTLKTQPYSDVLSVAEASRLTGYHHNTLTNWCHNGYIRYFEISGGYMIPKSCLLNFLLSPHILDSYRPSKKLVDLAKEFSRQGISTKKPTAK
;
A
#
# COMPACT_ATOMS: atom_id res chain seq x y z
N MET A 1 11.55 -16.71 1.90
CA MET A 1 10.46 -15.75 2.23
C MET A 1 10.21 -14.93 0.98
N LEU A 2 8.94 -14.76 0.56
CA LEU A 2 8.59 -13.91 -0.57
C LEU A 2 8.36 -12.46 -0.09
N THR A 3 8.86 -11.52 -0.87
CA THR A 3 8.64 -10.07 -0.76
C THR A 3 7.22 -9.69 -1.18
N LEU A 4 6.78 -8.46 -0.85
CA LEU A 4 5.48 -7.96 -1.29
C LEU A 4 5.39 -7.88 -2.83
N ARG A 5 6.51 -7.53 -3.47
CA ARG A 5 6.66 -7.51 -4.94
C ARG A 5 6.32 -8.86 -5.56
N GLU A 6 6.88 -9.93 -5.01
CA GLU A 6 6.65 -11.30 -5.49
C GLU A 6 5.20 -11.74 -5.23
N TRP A 7 4.64 -11.44 -4.05
CA TRP A 7 3.23 -11.76 -3.76
C TRP A 7 2.25 -11.09 -4.72
N ALA A 8 2.52 -9.84 -5.11
CA ALA A 8 1.68 -9.06 -6.03
C ALA A 8 2.06 -9.25 -7.52
N ASN A 9 3.06 -10.07 -7.85
CA ASN A 9 3.54 -10.30 -9.22
C ASN A 9 3.93 -9.00 -9.96
N LEU A 10 4.70 -8.13 -9.28
CA LEU A 10 5.03 -6.79 -9.76
C LEU A 10 6.33 -6.75 -10.59
N ASP A 11 6.37 -7.52 -11.68
CA ASP A 11 7.57 -7.64 -12.54
C ASP A 11 7.71 -6.51 -13.56
N THR A 12 6.63 -5.79 -13.85
CA THR A 12 6.59 -4.77 -14.91
C THR A 12 6.09 -3.42 -14.39
N ALA A 13 6.45 -2.33 -15.07
CA ALA A 13 5.88 -1.00 -14.78
C ALA A 13 4.34 -1.00 -14.92
N LYS A 14 3.80 -1.79 -15.85
CA LYS A 14 2.35 -1.92 -16.08
C LYS A 14 1.65 -2.61 -14.90
N SER A 15 2.24 -3.65 -14.29
CA SER A 15 1.66 -4.28 -13.10
C SER A 15 1.75 -3.39 -11.87
N ARG A 16 2.83 -2.61 -11.71
CA ARG A 16 2.93 -1.59 -10.64
C ARG A 16 1.83 -0.53 -10.73
N LYS A 17 1.56 0.01 -11.93
CA LYS A 17 0.46 0.98 -12.11
C LYS A 17 -0.90 0.37 -11.77
N LYS A 18 -1.18 -0.85 -12.21
CA LYS A 18 -2.42 -1.56 -11.84
C LYS A 18 -2.55 -1.78 -10.33
N PHE A 19 -1.44 -2.09 -9.65
CA PHE A 19 -1.45 -2.27 -8.21
C PHE A 19 -1.67 -0.94 -7.48
N GLN A 20 -1.11 0.16 -7.98
CA GLN A 20 -1.40 1.50 -7.50
C GLN A 20 -2.89 1.84 -7.63
N ASP A 21 -3.49 1.57 -8.79
CA ASP A 21 -4.92 1.79 -9.03
C ASP A 21 -5.77 0.94 -8.06
N PHE A 22 -5.38 -0.32 -7.84
CA PHE A 22 -6.03 -1.21 -6.87
C PHE A 22 -5.95 -0.67 -5.43
N LEU A 23 -4.78 -0.23 -4.98
CA LEU A 23 -4.63 0.38 -3.66
C LEU A 23 -5.39 1.70 -3.54
N THR A 24 -5.45 2.48 -4.62
CA THR A 24 -6.25 3.72 -4.70
C THR A 24 -7.73 3.42 -4.52
N LEU A 25 -8.24 2.36 -5.15
CA LEU A 25 -9.62 1.90 -4.97
C LEU A 25 -9.89 1.47 -3.52
N LYS A 26 -8.98 0.71 -2.90
CA LYS A 26 -9.10 0.28 -1.50
C LYS A 26 -9.03 1.43 -0.50
N THR A 27 -8.45 2.56 -0.89
CA THR A 27 -8.32 3.76 -0.06
C THR A 27 -9.39 4.82 -0.32
N GLN A 28 -10.29 4.62 -1.29
CA GLN A 28 -11.41 5.54 -1.55
C GLN A 28 -12.30 5.83 -0.33
N PRO A 29 -12.62 4.87 0.55
CA PRO A 29 -13.47 5.15 1.72
C PRO A 29 -12.82 6.07 2.75
N TYR A 30 -11.52 6.34 2.64
CA TYR A 30 -10.79 7.17 3.58
C TYR A 30 -10.62 8.59 3.05
N SER A 31 -10.45 9.55 3.96
CA SER A 31 -10.10 10.93 3.63
C SER A 31 -8.79 11.03 2.83
N ASP A 32 -8.63 12.11 2.07
CA ASP A 32 -7.41 12.38 1.30
C ASP A 32 -6.20 12.68 2.19
N VAL A 33 -6.46 13.06 3.44
CA VAL A 33 -5.45 13.20 4.49
C VAL A 33 -5.83 12.28 5.63
N LEU A 34 -4.87 11.44 6.04
CA LEU A 34 -5.04 10.38 7.02
C LEU A 34 -4.23 10.72 8.27
N SER A 35 -4.84 10.59 9.44
CA SER A 35 -4.07 10.50 10.68
C SER A 35 -3.22 9.22 10.70
N VAL A 36 -2.19 9.19 11.56
CA VAL A 36 -1.39 7.97 11.79
C VAL A 36 -2.25 6.77 12.18
N ALA A 37 -3.31 6.99 12.97
CA ALA A 37 -4.24 5.94 13.37
C ALA A 37 -5.01 5.35 12.17
N GLU A 38 -5.45 6.20 11.24
CA GLU A 38 -6.13 5.74 10.01
C GLU A 38 -5.17 5.04 9.07
N ALA A 39 -3.96 5.58 8.88
CA ALA A 39 -2.92 4.94 8.09
C ALA A 39 -2.52 3.57 8.69
N SER A 40 -2.49 3.46 10.01
CA SER A 40 -2.25 2.20 10.72
C SER A 40 -3.35 1.18 10.44
N ARG A 41 -4.62 1.59 10.55
CA ARG A 41 -5.75 0.72 10.19
C ARG A 41 -5.71 0.29 8.73
N LEU A 42 -5.38 1.19 7.82
CA LEU A 42 -5.33 0.91 6.38
C LEU A 42 -4.21 -0.08 6.03
N THR A 43 -2.99 0.21 6.48
CA THR A 43 -1.78 -0.53 6.09
C THR A 43 -1.50 -1.73 6.97
N GLY A 44 -2.07 -1.79 8.17
CA GLY A 44 -1.80 -2.82 9.17
C GLY A 44 -0.45 -2.64 9.88
N TYR A 45 0.27 -1.53 9.67
CA TYR A 45 1.46 -1.20 10.46
C TYR A 45 1.07 -0.54 11.77
N HIS A 46 1.88 -0.75 12.81
CA HIS A 46 1.67 -0.10 14.09
C HIS A 46 1.88 1.43 13.97
N HIS A 47 1.16 2.23 14.76
CA HIS A 47 1.24 3.69 14.69
C HIS A 47 2.68 4.19 14.93
N ASN A 48 3.42 3.61 15.89
CA ASN A 48 4.83 3.98 16.11
C ASN A 48 5.70 3.77 14.87
N THR A 49 5.45 2.72 14.08
CA THR A 49 6.19 2.47 12.83
C THR A 49 5.92 3.58 11.81
N LEU A 50 4.65 3.97 11.67
CA LEU A 50 4.26 5.06 10.77
C LEU A 50 4.81 6.41 11.24
N THR A 51 4.73 6.71 12.54
CA THR A 51 5.34 7.92 13.13
C THR A 51 6.84 7.96 12.86
N ASN A 52 7.55 6.84 13.06
CA ASN A 52 8.97 6.75 12.76
C ASN A 52 9.25 6.96 11.26
N TRP A 53 8.39 6.46 10.37
CA TRP A 53 8.56 6.68 8.93
C TRP A 53 8.32 8.14 8.53
N CYS A 54 7.34 8.81 9.14
CA CYS A 54 7.16 10.24 8.98
C CYS A 54 8.38 11.00 9.50
N HIS A 55 8.80 10.74 10.74
CA HIS A 55 9.90 11.43 11.39
C HIS A 55 11.23 11.28 10.63
N ASN A 56 11.53 10.07 10.13
CA ASN A 56 12.73 9.80 9.33
C ASN A 56 12.61 10.24 7.86
N GLY A 57 11.52 10.90 7.46
CA GLY A 57 11.35 11.47 6.12
C GLY A 57 11.00 10.47 5.02
N TYR A 58 10.64 9.23 5.35
CA TYR A 58 10.21 8.23 4.36
C TYR A 58 8.83 8.55 3.78
N ILE A 59 7.93 9.11 4.61
CA ILE A 59 6.57 9.49 4.22
C ILE A 59 6.44 11.00 4.42
N ARG A 60 6.05 11.73 3.38
CA ARG A 60 5.69 13.15 3.53
C ARG A 60 4.40 13.30 4.33
N TYR A 61 4.38 14.27 5.23
CA TYR A 61 3.28 14.55 6.14
C TYR A 61 3.15 16.06 6.37
N PHE A 62 2.02 16.46 6.94
CA PHE A 62 1.82 17.75 7.57
C PHE A 62 1.78 17.55 9.08
N GLU A 63 2.39 18.46 9.82
CA GLU A 63 2.20 18.53 11.26
C GLU A 63 1.05 19.49 11.54
N ILE A 64 -0.02 18.97 12.14
CA ILE A 64 -1.21 19.76 12.48
C ILE A 64 -1.54 19.48 13.94
N SER A 65 -1.47 20.53 14.77
CA SER A 65 -1.78 20.46 16.21
C SER A 65 -0.98 19.37 16.95
N GLY A 66 0.29 19.17 16.60
CA GLY A 66 1.16 18.13 17.19
C GLY A 66 0.90 16.71 16.69
N GLY A 67 0.01 16.54 15.71
CA GLY A 67 -0.28 15.26 15.06
C GLY A 67 0.28 15.19 13.64
N TYR A 68 0.71 13.99 13.24
CA TYR A 68 1.14 13.70 11.87
C TYR A 68 -0.07 13.39 10.99
N MET A 69 -0.27 14.20 9.96
CA MET A 69 -1.34 14.10 8.97
C MET A 69 -0.73 13.74 7.61
N ILE A 70 -1.04 12.55 7.12
CA ILE A 70 -0.40 11.91 5.97
C ILE A 70 -1.32 11.99 4.75
N PRO A 71 -0.93 12.69 3.68
CA PRO A 71 -1.68 12.64 2.42
C PRO A 71 -1.72 11.21 1.87
N LYS A 72 -2.90 10.76 1.44
CA LYS A 72 -3.14 9.44 0.84
C LYS A 72 -2.18 9.14 -0.31
N SER A 73 -1.94 10.13 -1.18
CA SER A 73 -0.98 10.01 -2.29
C SER A 73 0.45 9.75 -1.81
N CYS A 74 0.88 10.37 -0.72
CA CYS A 74 2.19 10.18 -0.14
C CYS A 74 2.32 8.79 0.48
N LEU A 75 1.28 8.32 1.19
CA LEU A 75 1.24 6.97 1.73
C LEU A 75 1.29 5.91 0.62
N LEU A 76 0.46 6.05 -0.42
CA LEU A 76 0.42 5.13 -1.55
C LEU A 76 1.76 5.06 -2.29
N ASN A 77 2.39 6.22 -2.56
CA ASN A 77 3.72 6.26 -3.17
C ASN A 77 4.76 5.54 -2.31
N PHE A 78 4.70 5.69 -0.98
CA PHE A 78 5.59 4.98 -0.08
C PHE A 78 5.35 3.47 -0.06
N LEU A 79 4.09 3.02 -0.08
CA LEU A 79 3.74 1.58 -0.16
C LEU A 79 4.25 0.92 -1.45
N LEU A 80 4.39 1.70 -2.52
CA LEU A 80 4.92 1.26 -3.81
C LEU A 80 6.44 1.46 -3.93
N SER A 81 7.08 2.00 -2.90
CA SER A 81 8.54 2.19 -2.87
C SER A 81 9.26 0.85 -2.65
N PRO A 82 10.52 0.72 -3.11
CA PRO A 82 11.35 -0.47 -2.83
C PRO A 82 11.43 -0.80 -1.34
N HIS A 83 11.38 0.21 -0.46
CA HIS A 83 11.42 0.03 0.99
C HIS A 83 10.32 -0.90 1.51
N ILE A 84 9.12 -0.83 0.92
CA ILE A 84 7.98 -1.68 1.29
C ILE A 84 7.89 -2.89 0.37
N LEU A 85 8.02 -2.70 -0.94
CA LEU A 85 7.84 -3.77 -1.92
C LEU A 85 8.86 -4.89 -1.75
N ASP A 86 10.10 -4.53 -1.43
CA ASP A 86 11.23 -5.45 -1.29
C ASP A 86 11.48 -5.79 0.20
N SER A 87 10.58 -5.36 1.09
CA SER A 87 10.63 -5.73 2.51
C SER A 87 10.35 -7.23 2.68
N TYR A 88 11.15 -7.89 3.52
CA TYR A 88 10.98 -9.30 3.87
C TYR A 88 9.93 -9.53 4.97
N ARG A 89 9.47 -8.46 5.65
CA ARG A 89 8.46 -8.53 6.72
C ARG A 89 7.36 -7.48 6.53
N PRO A 90 6.63 -7.52 5.40
CA PRO A 90 5.47 -6.67 5.21
C PRO A 90 4.38 -6.98 6.24
N SER A 91 3.51 -6.01 6.51
CA SER A 91 2.34 -6.26 7.36
C SER A 91 1.45 -7.35 6.76
N LYS A 92 0.79 -8.14 7.62
CA LYS A 92 -0.15 -9.17 7.17
C LYS A 92 -1.22 -8.60 6.21
N LYS A 93 -1.71 -7.40 6.52
CA LYS A 93 -2.73 -6.71 5.73
C LYS A 93 -2.26 -6.38 4.31
N LEU A 94 -1.01 -5.92 4.15
CA LEU A 94 -0.46 -5.69 2.81
C LEU A 94 -0.21 -6.99 2.05
N VAL A 95 0.21 -8.06 2.73
CA VAL A 95 0.34 -9.39 2.11
C VAL A 95 -1.00 -9.89 1.61
N ASP A 96 -2.06 -9.73 2.39
CA ASP A 96 -3.42 -10.15 2.00
C ASP A 96 -3.92 -9.34 0.80
N LEU A 97 -3.65 -8.03 0.76
CA LEU A 97 -3.95 -7.17 -0.38
C LEU A 97 -3.15 -7.55 -1.64
N ALA A 98 -1.85 -7.84 -1.50
CA ALA A 98 -1.00 -8.29 -2.61
C ALA A 98 -1.50 -9.62 -3.20
N LYS A 99 -1.88 -10.57 -2.34
CA LYS A 99 -2.50 -11.85 -2.74
C LYS A 99 -3.86 -11.64 -3.38
N GLU A 100 -4.67 -10.71 -2.89
CA GLU A 100 -5.95 -10.35 -3.51
C GLU A 100 -5.73 -9.79 -4.93
N PHE A 101 -4.79 -8.86 -5.09
CA PHE A 101 -4.44 -8.30 -6.40
C PHE A 101 -3.95 -9.38 -7.37
N SER A 102 -3.06 -10.28 -6.93
CA SER A 102 -2.56 -11.39 -7.74
C SER A 102 -3.70 -12.30 -8.22
N ARG A 103 -4.69 -12.58 -7.37
CA ARG A 103 -5.89 -13.36 -7.73
C ARG A 103 -6.78 -12.65 -8.76
N GLN A 104 -6.91 -11.33 -8.70
CA GLN A 104 -7.68 -10.57 -9.69
C GLN A 104 -7.08 -10.64 -11.10
N GLY A 105 -5.74 -10.78 -11.21
CA GLY A 105 -5.05 -11.02 -12.48
C GLY A 105 -5.35 -12.38 -13.12
N ILE A 106 -5.80 -13.38 -12.33
CA ILE A 106 -6.19 -14.72 -12.81
C ILE A 106 -7.64 -14.69 -13.33
N SER A 107 -8.50 -13.84 -12.77
CA SER A 107 -9.93 -13.75 -13.15
C SER A 107 -10.18 -13.09 -14.51
N THR A 108 -9.21 -12.44 -15.13
CA THR A 108 -9.33 -11.94 -16.52
C THR A 108 -8.90 -12.98 -17.57
N LYS A 109 -8.65 -14.23 -17.18
CA LYS A 109 -8.54 -15.36 -18.12
C LYS A 109 -9.59 -16.44 -17.79
N LYS A 110 -10.83 -16.21 -18.20
CA LYS A 110 -11.76 -17.27 -18.63
C LYS A 110 -12.63 -16.75 -19.78
N PRO A 111 -13.11 -17.65 -20.67
CA PRO A 111 -12.77 -17.63 -22.09
C PRO A 111 -13.98 -17.22 -22.92
N THR A 112 -13.74 -16.81 -24.16
CA THR A 112 -14.73 -16.93 -25.23
C THR A 112 -15.18 -18.39 -25.35
N ALA A 113 -16.45 -18.68 -25.10
CA ALA A 113 -17.22 -19.76 -25.72
C ALA A 113 -18.70 -19.64 -25.29
N LYS A 114 -19.60 -19.65 -26.27
CA LYS A 114 -21.00 -19.28 -26.16
C LYS A 114 -21.47 -18.65 -27.45
#